data_AF-A0A7U9S7W7-F1
#
_entry.id   AF-A0A7U9S7W7-F1
#
_cell.length_a   1.000
_cell.length_b   1.000
_cell.length_c   1.000
_cell.angle_alpha   90.00
_cell.angle_beta   90.00
_cell.angle_gamma   90.00
#
_symmetry.space_group_name_H-M   'P 1'
#
loop_
_entity.id
_entity.type
_entity.pdbx_description
1 polymer ?
#
loop_
_entity_poly.entity_id
_entity_poly.type
_entity_poly.pdbx_seq_one_letter_code
_entity_poly.pdbx_strand_id
1 'polypeptide(L)'
;MDFADYNYLAKYGENMYDLVEGGQVQASDAQVIQGTLEMSNVNVVSEMVEMITISRAYETNQKIIQSIDETLEKAVNNIGKA
;
A
#
# COMPACT_ATOMS: atom_id res chain seq x y z
N MET A 1 -27.48 -7.29 3.72
CA MET A 1 -26.53 -8.39 3.96
C MET A 1 -25.29 -7.74 4.55
N ASP A 2 -24.97 -8.06 5.78
CA ASP A 2 -23.77 -7.65 6.52
C ASP A 2 -22.91 -8.91 6.70
N PHE A 3 -21.67 -8.79 7.15
CA PHE A 3 -20.77 -9.93 7.37
C PHE A 3 -20.25 -9.89 8.79
N ALA A 4 -20.25 -11.04 9.47
CA ALA A 4 -19.76 -11.13 10.85
C ALA A 4 -18.25 -10.83 10.95
N ASP A 5 -17.49 -11.14 9.90
CA ASP A 5 -16.06 -10.86 9.80
C ASP A 5 -15.68 -10.51 8.35
N TYR A 6 -15.23 -9.26 8.19
CA TYR A 6 -14.88 -8.66 6.90
C TYR A 6 -13.54 -9.17 6.35
N ASN A 7 -12.74 -9.89 7.15
CA ASN A 7 -11.50 -10.52 6.67
C ASN A 7 -11.75 -11.73 5.75
N TYR A 8 -12.97 -12.28 5.75
CA TYR A 8 -13.39 -13.36 4.84
C TYR A 8 -13.97 -12.84 3.52
N LEU A 9 -13.74 -11.57 3.20
CA LEU A 9 -14.09 -10.98 1.92
C LEU A 9 -12.85 -10.99 1.02
N ALA A 10 -12.88 -11.83 -0.01
CA ALA A 10 -11.88 -11.81 -1.06
C ALA A 10 -12.31 -10.83 -2.15
N LYS A 11 -11.39 -9.94 -2.56
CA LYS A 11 -11.64 -9.02 -3.68
C LYS A 11 -11.69 -9.82 -4.98
N TYR A 12 -12.84 -9.83 -5.65
CA TYR A 12 -13.08 -10.57 -6.89
C TYR A 12 -12.95 -9.68 -8.15
N GLY A 13 -12.90 -8.35 -7.98
CA GLY A 13 -12.71 -7.37 -9.06
C GLY A 13 -12.78 -5.93 -8.54
N GLU A 14 -12.84 -4.96 -9.47
CA GLU A 14 -12.97 -3.49 -9.24
C GLU A 14 -13.36 -3.11 -7.80
N ASN A 15 -14.66 -3.20 -7.50
CA ASN A 15 -15.27 -2.94 -6.19
C ASN A 15 -16.10 -4.12 -5.66
N MET A 16 -15.98 -5.30 -6.29
CA MET A 16 -16.78 -6.49 -5.93
C MET A 16 -15.99 -7.38 -4.97
N TYR A 17 -16.61 -7.73 -3.85
CA TYR A 17 -16.08 -8.68 -2.88
C TYR A 17 -16.93 -9.94 -2.89
N ASP A 18 -16.27 -11.10 -2.86
CA ASP A 18 -16.91 -12.41 -2.74
C ASP A 18 -16.51 -13.06 -1.41
N LEU A 19 -17.38 -13.91 -0.90
CA LEU A 19 -17.19 -14.60 0.37
C LEU A 19 -16.33 -15.84 0.15
N VAL A 20 -15.21 -15.92 0.85
CA VAL A 20 -14.44 -17.17 0.90
C VAL A 20 -15.10 -18.19 1.82
N GLU A 21 -14.83 -19.47 1.55
CA GLU A 21 -15.44 -20.61 2.22
C GLU A 21 -15.25 -20.52 3.75
N GLY A 22 -16.34 -20.24 4.49
CA GLY A 22 -16.32 -19.98 5.94
C GLY A 22 -16.92 -18.63 6.37
N GLY A 23 -17.16 -17.70 5.45
CA GLY A 23 -17.81 -16.41 5.73
C GLY A 23 -19.30 -16.56 6.07
N GLN A 24 -19.74 -15.97 7.19
CA GLN A 24 -21.16 -15.93 7.58
C GLN A 24 -21.80 -14.60 7.18
N VAL A 25 -22.93 -14.69 6.48
CA VAL A 25 -23.75 -13.53 6.11
C VAL A 25 -24.74 -13.22 7.22
N GLN A 26 -24.71 -11.98 7.70
CA GLN A 26 -25.62 -11.40 8.68
C GLN A 26 -26.67 -10.51 8.00
N ALA A 27 -27.82 -10.28 8.64
CA ALA A 27 -28.76 -9.26 8.18
C ALA A 27 -28.14 -7.87 8.39
N SER A 28 -28.20 -7.00 7.38
CA SER A 28 -27.68 -5.63 7.51
C SER A 28 -28.81 -4.69 7.88
N ASP A 29 -28.54 -3.80 8.83
CA ASP A 29 -29.43 -2.68 9.20
C ASP A 29 -29.17 -1.42 8.35
N ALA A 30 -28.35 -1.53 7.30
CA ALA A 30 -28.02 -0.40 6.43
C ALA A 30 -29.27 0.15 5.72
N GLN A 31 -29.43 1.47 5.74
CA GLN A 31 -30.51 2.18 5.08
C GLN A 31 -29.99 2.88 3.82
N VAL A 32 -30.70 2.68 2.71
CA VAL A 32 -30.35 3.32 1.43
C VAL A 32 -30.93 4.74 1.39
N ILE A 33 -30.07 5.74 1.30
CA ILE A 33 -30.47 7.15 1.14
C ILE A 33 -30.40 7.51 -0.34
N GLN A 34 -31.56 7.68 -0.98
CA GLN A 34 -31.62 8.06 -2.40
C GLN A 34 -31.03 9.45 -2.65
N GLY A 35 -30.34 9.59 -3.78
CA GLY A 35 -29.70 10.84 -4.20
C GLY A 35 -28.30 11.07 -3.60
N THR A 36 -27.78 10.13 -2.81
CA THR A 36 -26.41 10.15 -2.29
C THR A 36 -25.55 9.07 -2.93
N LEU A 37 -24.29 9.37 -3.20
CA LEU A 37 -23.30 8.42 -3.70
C LEU A 37 -22.21 8.28 -2.64
N GLU A 38 -21.88 7.04 -2.26
CA GLU A 38 -20.79 6.77 -1.32
C GLU A 38 -19.46 7.20 -1.95
N MET A 39 -18.76 8.11 -1.28
CA MET A 39 -17.46 8.60 -1.71
C MET A 39 -16.37 7.67 -1.18
N SER A 40 -15.25 7.58 -1.90
CA SER A 40 -14.09 6.83 -1.45
C SER A 40 -13.65 7.31 -0.07
N ASN A 41 -13.34 6.37 0.83
CA ASN A 41 -12.79 6.64 2.15
C ASN A 41 -11.32 7.12 2.11
N VAL A 42 -10.73 7.28 0.92
CA VAL A 42 -9.33 7.68 0.72
C VAL A 42 -9.24 9.20 0.59
N ASN A 43 -8.36 9.81 1.38
CA ASN A 43 -8.01 11.23 1.25
C ASN A 43 -6.86 11.38 0.25
N VAL A 44 -7.16 11.96 -0.92
CA VAL A 44 -6.20 12.17 -2.02
C VAL A 44 -4.95 12.94 -1.57
N VAL A 45 -5.08 13.89 -0.63
CA VAL A 45 -3.94 14.68 -0.15
C VAL A 45 -3.00 13.82 0.69
N SER A 46 -3.55 13.00 1.59
CA SER A 46 -2.77 12.07 2.42
C SER A 46 -2.04 11.04 1.56
N GLU A 47 -2.73 10.47 0.57
CA GLU A 47 -2.17 9.48 -0.34
C GLU A 47 -1.01 10.06 -1.17
N MET A 48 -1.15 11.30 -1.67
CA MET A 48 -0.08 11.99 -2.39
C MET A 48 1.15 12.24 -1.51
N VAL A 49 0.95 12.60 -0.23
CA VAL A 49 2.05 12.80 0.72
C VAL A 49 2.78 11.48 1.01
N GLU A 50 2.04 10.39 1.14
CA GLU A 50 2.60 9.04 1.30
C GLU A 50 3.41 8.63 0.06
N MET A 51 2.88 8.85 -1.13
CA MET A 51 3.59 8.59 -2.39
C MET A 51 4.88 9.44 -2.52
N ILE A 52 4.84 10.72 -2.15
CA ILE A 52 6.03 11.61 -2.13
C ILE A 52 7.07 11.07 -1.13
N THR A 53 6.63 10.59 0.03
CA THR A 53 7.51 10.02 1.06
C THR A 53 8.20 8.77 0.55
N ILE A 54 7.45 7.86 -0.09
CA ILE A 54 8.00 6.64 -0.73
C ILE A 54 9.01 7.01 -1.82
N SER A 55 8.68 7.98 -2.66
CA SER A 55 9.57 8.44 -3.75
C SER A 55 10.89 9.00 -3.22
N ARG A 56 10.84 9.84 -2.19
CA ARG A 56 12.04 10.39 -1.53
C ARG A 56 12.87 9.33 -0.83
N ALA A 57 12.22 8.37 -0.16
CA ALA A 57 12.91 7.25 0.47
C ALA A 57 13.64 6.40 -0.59
N TYR A 58 12.99 6.15 -1.73
CA TYR A 58 13.59 5.42 -2.84
C TYR A 58 14.80 6.14 -3.43
N GLU A 59 14.69 7.44 -3.74
CA GLU A 59 15.82 8.25 -4.21
C GLU A 59 16.98 8.30 -3.20
N THR A 60 16.66 8.41 -1.91
CA THR A 60 17.66 8.43 -0.84
C THR A 60 18.38 7.08 -0.75
N ASN A 61 17.64 5.97 -0.83
CA ASN A 61 18.21 4.63 -0.84
C ASN A 61 19.12 4.41 -2.05
N GLN A 62 18.75 4.90 -3.24
CA GLN A 62 19.63 4.85 -4.41
C GLN A 62 20.93 5.62 -4.22
N LYS A 63 20.88 6.82 -3.66
CA LYS A 63 22.09 7.62 -3.36
C LYS A 63 22.98 6.96 -2.31
N ILE A 64 22.37 6.31 -1.31
CA ILE A 64 23.10 5.53 -0.30
C ILE A 64 23.85 4.38 -0.96
N ILE A 65 23.18 3.60 -1.84
CA ILE A 65 23.82 2.51 -2.58
C ILE A 65 25.01 3.03 -3.40
N GLN A 66 24.82 4.13 -4.15
CA GLN A 66 25.88 4.72 -4.95
C GLN A 66 27.07 5.20 -4.08
N SER A 67 26.79 5.79 -2.91
CA SER A 67 27.83 6.22 -1.98
C SER A 67 28.60 5.04 -1.37
N ILE A 68 27.92 3.93 -1.10
CA ILE A 68 28.54 2.68 -0.64
C ILE A 68 29.44 2.12 -1.74
N ASP A 69 28.98 2.07 -2.98
CA ASP A 69 29.76 1.58 -4.13
C ASP A 69 31.01 2.43 -4.36
N GLU A 70 30.91 3.76 -4.31
CA GLU A 70 32.06 4.66 -4.40
C GLU A 70 33.07 4.45 -3.25
N THR A 71 32.56 4.17 -2.05
CA THR A 71 33.41 3.89 -0.87
C THR A 71 34.12 2.55 -1.02
N LEU A 72 33.42 1.52 -1.51
CA LEU A 72 33.98 0.21 -1.82
C LEU A 72 35.05 0.30 -2.91
N GLU A 73 34.78 1.05 -3.99
CA GLU A 73 35.74 1.26 -5.07
C GLU A 73 37.04 1.92 -4.56
N LYS A 74 36.91 2.94 -3.71
CA LYS A 74 38.08 3.59 -3.07
C LYS A 74 38.82 2.63 -2.14
N ALA A 75 38.11 1.82 -1.35
CA ALA A 75 38.74 0.85 -0.45
C ALA A 75 39.52 -0.21 -1.22
N VAL A 76 38.92 -0.80 -2.27
CA VAL A 76 39.56 -1.82 -3.10
C VAL A 76 40.78 -1.26 -3.84
N ASN A 77 40.67 -0.09 -4.47
CA ASN A 77 41.76 0.49 -5.24
C ASN A 77 42.93 0.99 -4.39
N ASN A 78 42.67 1.48 -3.17
CA ASN A 78 43.71 2.06 -2.31
C ASN A 78 44.34 1.05 -1.35
N ILE A 79 43.58 0.06 -0.86
CA ILE A 79 44.12 -1.00 0.03
C ILE A 79 44.72 -2.15 -0.79
N GLY A 80 44.14 -2.49 -1.94
CA GLY A 80 44.61 -3.60 -2.78
C GLY A 80 45.92 -3.33 -3.54
N LYS A 81 46.46 -2.11 -3.49
CA LYS A 81 47.74 -1.73 -4.12
C LYS A 81 48.95 -1.78 -3.17
N ALA A 82 48.79 -2.24 -1.94
CA ALA A 82 49.88 -2.48 -1.00
C ALA A 82 50.36 -3.93 -1.06
#